data_AF-A0A4W4F0A4-F1
#
_entry.id   AF-A0A4W4F0A4-F1
#
_cell.length_a   1.000
_cell.length_b   1.000
_cell.length_c   1.000
_cell.angle_alpha   90.00
_cell.angle_beta   90.00
_cell.angle_gamma   90.00
#
_symmetry.space_group_name_H-M   'P 1'
#
loop_
_entity.id
_entity.type
_entity.pdbx_description
1 polymer ?
#
loop_
_entity_poly.entity_id
_entity_poly.type
_entity_poly.pdbx_seq_one_letter_code
_entity_poly.pdbx_strand_id
1 'polypeptide(L)' 'LTRVLFGIHLITKRCIIDMSYSTHLMDFKDSSIPSSMQKLVVTKLSQHFRKAVSLKIIPVPTRGDDDLLIRNR' A
#
# COMPACT_ATOMS: atom_id res chain seq x y z
N LEU A 1 32.38 -18.97 -35.20
CA LEU A 1 31.89 -19.78 -34.06
C LEU A 1 31.22 -18.87 -33.05
N THR A 2 29.97 -19.15 -32.75
CA THR A 2 29.01 -18.45 -31.90
C THR A 2 29.46 -18.34 -30.44
N ARG A 3 29.16 -17.22 -29.76
CA ARG A 3 28.57 -17.26 -28.40
C ARG A 3 28.05 -15.89 -27.95
N VAL A 4 26.74 -15.89 -27.76
CA VAL A 4 25.88 -14.86 -27.17
C VAL A 4 26.23 -14.70 -25.68
N LEU A 5 26.46 -13.46 -25.22
CA LEU A 5 26.46 -13.15 -23.79
C LEU A 5 25.19 -12.37 -23.47
N PHE A 6 24.34 -13.10 -22.77
CA PHE A 6 23.03 -12.81 -22.23
C PHE A 6 22.82 -11.39 -21.71
N GLY A 7 21.65 -10.85 -22.08
CA GLY A 7 21.15 -9.55 -21.66
C GLY A 7 21.17 -9.38 -20.14
N ILE A 8 21.79 -8.29 -19.72
CA ILE A 8 21.70 -7.77 -18.37
C ILE A 8 20.32 -7.11 -18.28
N HIS A 9 19.29 -7.89 -17.98
CA HIS A 9 18.04 -7.33 -17.51
C HIS A 9 18.35 -6.67 -16.17
N LEU A 10 18.58 -5.36 -16.18
CA LEU A 10 18.65 -4.55 -14.97
C LEU A 10 17.31 -4.70 -14.27
N ILE A 11 17.21 -5.69 -13.39
CA ILE A 11 16.14 -5.78 -12.41
C ILE A 11 16.36 -4.54 -11.56
N THR A 12 15.63 -3.47 -11.89
CA THR A 12 15.37 -2.39 -10.94
C THR A 12 14.66 -3.06 -9.78
N LYS A 13 15.44 -3.51 -8.79
CA LYS A 13 14.92 -3.88 -7.48
C LYS A 13 14.22 -2.63 -6.98
N ARG A 14 12.90 -2.61 -7.12
CA ARG A 14 12.08 -1.61 -6.45
C ARG A 14 12.25 -1.90 -4.97
N CYS A 15 13.21 -1.24 -4.32
CA CYS A 15 13.26 -1.23 -2.88
C CYS A 15 11.92 -0.68 -2.41
N ILE A 16 11.20 -1.47 -1.61
CA ILE A 16 10.11 -0.95 -0.81
C ILE A 16 10.81 -0.13 0.26
N ILE A 17 10.96 1.16 0.01
CA ILE A 17 11.45 2.09 1.03
C ILE A 17 10.26 2.28 1.97
N ASP A 18 10.25 1.56 3.08
CA ASP A 18 9.32 1.84 4.16
C ASP A 18 9.76 3.14 4.85
N MET A 19 9.21 4.26 4.36
CA MET A 19 9.43 5.59 4.93
C MET A 19 8.43 5.91 6.05
N SER A 20 7.76 4.90 6.63
CA SER A 20 6.81 5.06 7.71
C SER A 20 7.51 5.35 9.03
N TYR A 21 8.14 6.51 9.15
CA TYR A 21 8.47 7.06 10.46
C TYR A 21 7.16 7.34 11.19
N SER A 22 6.96 6.70 12.35
CA SER A 22 5.88 6.96 13.31
C SER A 22 6.01 8.37 13.87
N THR A 23 5.71 9.37 13.05
CA THR A 23 5.56 10.75 13.49
C THR A 23 4.11 10.96 13.84
N HIS A 24 3.87 11.09 15.14
CA HIS A 24 2.60 11.33 15.82
C HIS A 24 1.62 10.16 15.92
N LEU A 25 1.88 9.39 16.97
CA LEU A 25 0.85 8.84 17.83
C LEU A 25 -0.11 9.99 18.24
N MET A 26 -1.36 9.91 17.79
CA MET A 26 -2.53 10.55 18.42
C MET A 26 -2.48 12.06 18.73
N ASP A 27 -2.34 12.93 17.74
CA ASP A 27 -2.91 14.29 17.86
C ASP A 27 -4.33 14.29 17.30
N PHE A 28 -5.24 13.58 17.98
CA PHE A 28 -6.67 13.56 17.64
C PHE A 28 -7.36 14.91 17.83
N LYS A 29 -6.66 15.91 18.37
CA LYS A 29 -7.29 17.20 18.68
C LYS A 29 -7.53 18.08 17.47
N ASP A 30 -6.78 17.92 16.37
CA ASP A 30 -6.91 18.84 15.22
C ASP A 30 -6.88 18.18 13.82
N SER A 31 -6.56 16.89 13.70
CA SER A 31 -6.67 16.20 12.41
C SER A 31 -8.06 15.59 12.25
N SER A 32 -8.93 16.24 11.46
CA SER A 32 -10.20 15.64 11.04
C SER A 32 -9.91 14.33 10.29
N ILE A 33 -10.27 13.19 10.90
CA ILE A 33 -10.16 11.89 10.25
C ILE A 33 -11.20 11.88 9.12
N PRO A 34 -10.80 11.65 7.86
CA PRO A 34 -11.76 11.61 6.78
C PRO A 34 -12.73 10.44 6.99
N SER A 35 -13.99 10.60 6.59
CA SER A 35 -14.99 9.53 6.69
C SER A 35 -14.72 8.38 5.71
N SER A 36 -13.90 8.60 4.68
CA SER A 36 -13.52 7.59 3.69
C SER A 36 -12.04 7.68 3.31
N MET A 37 -11.51 6.57 2.81
CA MET A 37 -10.14 6.42 2.35
C MET A 37 -10.06 5.60 1.06
N GLN A 38 -8.96 5.73 0.32
CA GLN A 38 -8.68 4.86 -0.82
C GLN A 38 -7.94 3.60 -0.37
N LYS A 39 -8.38 2.42 -0.83
CA LYS A 39 -7.75 1.13 -0.55
C LYS A 39 -7.71 0.27 -1.79
N LEU A 40 -6.60 -0.45 -1.99
CA LEU A 40 -6.51 -1.53 -2.96
C LEU A 40 -7.21 -2.77 -2.38
N VAL A 41 -8.24 -3.25 -3.08
CA VAL A 41 -9.07 -4.39 -2.65
C VAL A 41 -8.98 -5.50 -3.69
N VAL A 42 -8.80 -6.74 -3.24
CA VAL A 42 -8.90 -7.92 -4.10
C VAL A 42 -10.37 -8.16 -4.43
N THR A 43 -10.73 -8.04 -5.70
CA THR A 43 -12.10 -8.20 -6.22
C THR A 43 -12.28 -9.46 -7.05
N LYS A 44 -11.17 -10.07 -7.51
CA LYS A 44 -11.17 -11.30 -8.30
C LYS A 44 -9.97 -12.17 -7.96
N LEU A 45 -10.18 -13.49 -7.88
CA LEU A 45 -9.07 -14.44 -7.78
C LEU A 45 -8.38 -14.55 -9.15
N SER A 46 -7.17 -13.99 -9.23
CA SER A 46 -6.32 -14.07 -10.42
C SER A 46 -4.85 -13.93 -10.03
N GLN A 47 -3.98 -14.63 -10.74
CA GLN A 47 -2.53 -14.46 -10.60
C GLN A 47 -2.03 -13.12 -11.21
N HIS A 48 -2.86 -12.44 -12.00
CA HIS A 48 -2.51 -11.13 -12.56
C HIS A 48 -3.05 -10.00 -11.68
N PHE A 49 -2.15 -9.28 -11.01
CA PHE A 49 -2.49 -8.20 -10.07
C PHE A 49 -3.51 -7.20 -10.61
N ARG A 50 -3.31 -6.70 -11.83
CA ARG A 50 -4.22 -5.74 -12.49
C ARG A 50 -5.65 -6.27 -12.69
N LYS A 51 -5.81 -7.60 -12.80
CA LYS A 51 -7.12 -8.25 -12.93
C LYS A 51 -7.72 -8.60 -11.57
N ALA A 52 -6.87 -8.79 -10.55
CA ALA A 52 -7.27 -9.23 -9.22
C ALA A 52 -7.65 -8.08 -8.29
N VAL A 53 -7.00 -6.92 -8.44
CA VAL A 53 -7.05 -5.80 -7.48
C VAL A 53 -7.62 -4.55 -8.13
N SER A 54 -8.42 -3.81 -7.37
CA SER A 54 -8.97 -2.52 -7.78
C SER A 54 -8.83 -1.49 -6.67
N LEU A 55 -8.61 -0.23 -7.06
CA LEU A 55 -8.67 0.91 -6.14
C LEU A 55 -10.13 1.21 -5.80
N LYS A 56 -10.46 1.31 -4.52
CA LYS A 56 -11.81 1.60 -4.01
C LYS A 56 -11.76 2.73 -2.99
N ILE A 57 -12.81 3.54 -2.96
CA ILE A 57 -13.09 4.46 -1.86
C ILE A 57 -13.97 3.69 -0.87
N ILE A 58 -13.52 3.56 0.37
CA ILE A 58 -14.20 2.81 1.43
C ILE A 58 -14.24 3.63 2.73
N PRO A 59 -15.16 3.35 3.66
CA PRO A 59 -15.17 4.01 4.97
C PRO A 59 -13.87 3.79 5.73
N VAL A 60 -13.44 4.80 6.50
CA VAL A 60 -12.36 4.60 7.47
C VAL A 60 -12.87 3.68 8.59
N PRO A 61 -12.14 2.61 8.96
CA PRO A 61 -12.57 1.71 10.02
C PRO A 61 -12.71 2.44 11.35
N THR A 62 -13.77 2.12 12.09
CA THR A 62 -13.89 2.49 13.50
C THR A 62 -12.81 1.75 14.28
N ARG A 63 -12.10 2.46 15.17
CA ARG A 63 -11.13 1.83 16.08
C ARG A 63 -11.87 1.00 17.14
N GLY A 64 -11.43 -0.23 17.40
CA GLY A 64 -11.69 -0.92 18.67
C GLY A 64 -10.80 -0.40 19.80
N ASP A 65 -11.05 -0.84 21.04
CA ASP A 65 -10.39 -0.30 22.25
C ASP A 65 -8.85 -0.46 22.23
N ASP A 66 -8.35 -1.53 21.60
CA ASP A 66 -6.91 -1.82 21.47
C ASP A 66 -6.35 -1.59 20.05
N ASP A 67 -7.15 -1.01 19.15
CA ASP A 67 -6.77 -0.85 17.74
C ASP A 67 -6.11 0.49 17.45
N LEU A 68 -5.03 0.45 16.65
CA LEU A 68 -4.41 1.62 16.08
C LEU A 68 -4.79 1.79 14.61
N LEU A 69 -5.48 2.89 14.28
CA LEU A 69 -5.59 3.34 12.89
C LEU A 69 -4.37 4.18 12.50
N ILE A 70 -3.63 3.67 11.52
CA ILE A 70 -2.39 4.22 10.96
C ILE A 70 -2.69 4.83 9.59
N ARG A 71 -2.16 6.04 9.32
CA ARG A 71 -2.20 6.66 8.00
C ARG A 71 -0.90 6.37 7.25
N ASN A 72 -0.98 5.50 6.24
CA ASN A 72 0.13 5.27 5.32
C ASN A 72 0.32 6.52 4.44
N ARG A 73 1.57 6.96 4.26
CA ARG A 73 1.96 8.08 3.37
C ARG A 73 2.70 7.55 2.15
#